data_AF-A0A933JT31-F1
#
_entry.id   AF-A0A933JT31-F1
#
_cell.length_a   1.000
_cell.length_b   1.000
_cell.length_c   1.000
_cell.angle_alpha   90.00
_cell.angle_beta   90.00
_cell.angle_gamma   90.00
#
_symmetry.space_group_name_H-M   'P 1'
#
loop_
_entity.id
_entity.type
_entity.pdbx_description
1 polymer ?
#
loop_
_entity_poly.entity_id
_entity_poly.type
_entity_poly.pdbx_seq_one_letter_code
_entity_poly.pdbx_strand_id
1 'polypeptide(L)'
;MTNETIITVAGLGGQGVLAAARILGEAAFRRGLPVVVSQLHGMSQRGGAVEATVSLYGRDVAPSSRIDVLVSLELLEALRLSSRLRPGSVAVVSSQLTPPPSAPLSGKVTPTKDEILTALRSRANRVSVVDAGVLAIEAGSAAAANLVMLGTFCALPGAAVAVEDILSAIDRLEMAALRALAPRALALGYRAARLIGSA
;
A
#
# COMPACT_ATOMS: atom_id res chain seq x y z
N MET A 1 -11.72 -9.22 16.10
CA MET A 1 -10.55 -8.48 16.65
C MET A 1 -10.98 -7.03 16.81
N THR A 2 -10.96 -6.49 18.03
CA THR A 2 -11.53 -5.18 18.42
C THR A 2 -10.46 -4.11 18.70
N ASN A 3 -9.20 -4.37 18.36
CA ASN A 3 -8.11 -3.42 18.57
C ASN A 3 -7.91 -2.53 17.34
N GLU A 4 -7.62 -1.26 17.60
CA GLU A 4 -7.28 -0.27 16.58
C GLU A 4 -6.17 -0.78 15.66
N THR A 5 -6.39 -0.70 14.36
CA THR A 5 -5.39 -1.07 13.34
C THR A 5 -5.17 0.10 12.40
N ILE A 6 -3.92 0.57 12.31
CA ILE A 6 -3.52 1.65 11.42
C ILE A 6 -2.90 1.09 10.15
N ILE A 7 -3.62 1.23 9.04
CA ILE A 7 -3.13 0.88 7.70
C ILE A 7 -2.68 2.17 7.01
N THR A 8 -1.43 2.22 6.58
CA THR A 8 -0.90 3.36 5.80
C THR A 8 -0.64 2.92 4.37
N VAL A 9 -1.23 3.63 3.42
CA VAL A 9 -0.94 3.50 1.99
C VAL A 9 0.01 4.61 1.58
N ALA A 10 1.12 4.27 0.95
CA ALA A 10 2.17 5.23 0.58
C ALA A 10 2.67 5.01 -0.84
N GLY A 11 3.23 6.06 -1.44
CA GLY A 11 3.79 6.02 -2.79
C GLY A 11 4.06 7.41 -3.34
N LEU A 12 4.35 7.49 -4.63
CA LEU A 12 4.55 8.74 -5.34
C LEU A 12 3.26 9.24 -5.99
N GLY A 13 3.18 10.56 -6.18
CA GLY A 13 2.07 11.21 -6.87
C GLY A 13 1.84 10.62 -8.26
N GLY A 14 0.63 10.11 -8.50
CA GLY A 14 0.23 9.43 -9.73
C GLY A 14 0.08 7.91 -9.60
N GLN A 15 0.59 7.28 -8.54
CA GLN A 15 0.48 5.82 -8.34
C GLN A 15 -0.88 5.34 -7.78
N GLY A 16 -1.82 6.25 -7.51
CA GLY A 16 -3.16 5.89 -7.03
C GLY A 16 -3.25 5.59 -5.53
N VAL A 17 -2.36 6.16 -4.70
CA VAL A 17 -2.37 6.04 -3.21
C VAL A 17 -3.73 6.40 -2.62
N LEU A 18 -4.28 7.56 -2.99
CA LEU A 18 -5.58 8.03 -2.46
C LEU A 18 -6.73 7.14 -2.92
N ALA A 19 -6.68 6.65 -4.16
CA ALA A 19 -7.68 5.73 -4.68
C ALA A 19 -7.64 4.40 -3.91
N ALA A 20 -6.46 3.84 -3.67
CA ALA A 20 -6.30 2.63 -2.89
C ALA A 20 -6.83 2.80 -1.45
N ALA A 21 -6.45 3.87 -0.76
CA ALA A 21 -6.95 4.13 0.59
C ALA A 21 -8.48 4.33 0.64
N ARG A 22 -9.05 5.02 -0.36
CA ARG A 22 -10.52 5.19 -0.47
C ARG A 22 -11.23 3.86 -0.69
N ILE A 23 -10.71 3.00 -1.58
CA ILE A 23 -11.26 1.67 -1.84
C ILE A 23 -11.18 0.80 -0.57
N LEU A 24 -10.03 0.80 0.11
CA LEU A 24 -9.82 0.03 1.35
C LEU A 24 -10.77 0.50 2.47
N GLY A 25 -10.94 1.82 2.61
CA GLY A 25 -11.88 2.43 3.56
C GLY A 25 -13.34 2.06 3.27
N GLU A 26 -13.77 2.15 2.01
CA GLU A 26 -15.12 1.74 1.60
C GLU A 26 -15.35 0.24 1.84
N ALA A 27 -14.37 -0.60 1.48
CA ALA A 27 -14.43 -2.04 1.73
C ALA A 27 -14.59 -2.36 3.22
N ALA A 28 -13.82 -1.68 4.08
CA ALA A 28 -13.91 -1.83 5.52
C ALA A 28 -15.27 -1.35 6.07
N PHE A 29 -15.73 -0.18 5.63
CA PHE A 29 -17.03 0.37 6.02
C PHE A 29 -18.17 -0.59 5.72
N ARG A 30 -18.18 -1.20 4.53
CA ARG A 30 -19.21 -2.15 4.10
C ARG A 30 -19.22 -3.47 4.85
N ARG A 31 -18.08 -3.85 5.44
CA ARG A 31 -17.99 -4.95 6.39
C ARG A 31 -18.51 -4.61 7.79
N GLY A 32 -19.02 -3.39 8.00
CA GLY A 32 -19.45 -2.90 9.30
C GLY A 32 -18.29 -2.55 10.23
N LEU A 33 -17.08 -2.36 9.70
CA LEU A 33 -15.92 -1.96 10.49
C LEU A 33 -15.99 -0.43 10.72
N PRO A 34 -15.83 0.05 11.97
CA PRO A 34 -15.58 1.47 12.20
C PRO A 34 -14.30 1.86 11.48
N VAL A 35 -14.37 2.83 10.59
CA VAL A 35 -13.23 3.23 9.75
C VAL A 35 -13.17 4.74 9.60
N VAL A 36 -11.95 5.27 9.70
CA VAL A 36 -11.63 6.66 9.39
C VAL A 36 -10.52 6.66 8.34
N VAL A 37 -10.73 7.40 7.25
CA VAL A 37 -9.70 7.62 6.23
C VAL A 37 -9.19 9.05 6.38
N SER A 38 -7.92 9.23 6.73
CA SER A 38 -7.27 10.53 6.84
C SER A 38 -6.19 10.68 5.76
N GLN A 39 -6.12 11.86 5.15
CA GLN A 39 -5.23 12.15 4.03
C GLN A 39 -4.22 13.20 4.46
N LEU A 40 -2.93 12.92 4.26
CA LEU A 40 -1.91 13.97 4.25
C LEU A 40 -1.74 14.45 2.83
N HIS A 41 -2.30 15.62 2.58
CA HIS A 41 -1.98 16.41 1.41
C HIS A 41 -0.56 16.94 1.56
N GLY A 42 0.44 16.15 1.14
CA GLY A 42 1.62 16.77 0.57
C GLY A 42 1.17 17.46 -0.70
N MET A 43 1.34 18.78 -0.82
CA MET A 43 1.14 19.55 -2.06
C MET A 43 2.17 19.12 -3.13
N SER A 44 2.21 17.85 -3.46
CA SER A 44 3.16 17.30 -4.39
C SER A 44 2.55 17.28 -5.76
N GLN A 45 3.13 18.06 -6.65
CA GLN A 45 3.08 17.81 -8.08
C GLN A 45 3.55 16.38 -8.39
N ARG A 46 3.31 15.89 -9.62
CA ARG A 46 3.71 14.55 -10.08
C ARG A 46 5.11 14.18 -9.55
N GLY A 47 5.22 13.02 -8.88
CA GLY A 47 6.51 12.45 -8.47
C GLY A 47 6.99 12.70 -7.03
N GLY A 48 6.28 13.43 -6.17
CA GLY A 48 6.63 13.49 -4.74
C GLY A 48 5.75 12.59 -3.86
N ALA A 49 6.13 12.53 -2.58
CA ALA A 49 5.58 11.62 -1.58
C ALA A 49 4.09 11.87 -1.31
N VAL A 50 3.30 10.79 -1.34
CA VAL A 50 1.87 10.76 -1.03
C VAL A 50 1.60 9.68 -0.01
N GLU A 51 0.78 10.01 0.99
CA GLU A 51 0.43 9.12 2.08
C GLU A 51 -1.04 9.29 2.48
N ALA A 52 -1.72 8.16 2.69
CA ALA A 52 -3.07 8.12 3.24
C ALA A 52 -3.16 7.05 4.33
N THR A 53 -3.92 7.35 5.38
CA THR A 53 -4.13 6.45 6.51
C THR A 53 -5.57 5.96 6.53
N VAL A 54 -5.75 4.66 6.75
CA VAL A 54 -7.02 3.98 6.99
C VAL A 54 -6.96 3.39 8.40
N SER A 55 -7.63 4.04 9.35
CA SER A 55 -7.73 3.59 10.74
C SER A 55 -8.98 2.75 10.92
N LEU A 56 -8.81 1.50 11.35
CA LEU A 56 -9.91 0.58 11.68
C LEU A 56 -10.08 0.50 13.19
N TYR A 57 -11.31 0.54 13.67
CA TYR A 57 -11.66 0.52 15.11
C TYR A 57 -11.06 1.66 15.96
N GLY A 58 -10.32 2.58 15.34
CA GLY A 58 -9.71 3.74 15.96
C GLY A 58 -10.43 5.04 15.64
N ARG A 59 -10.01 6.11 16.30
CA ARG A 59 -10.47 7.49 16.03
C ARG A 59 -9.34 8.40 15.52
N ASP A 60 -8.14 7.87 15.26
CA ASP A 60 -6.99 8.67 14.83
C ASP A 60 -7.29 9.43 13.52
N VAL A 61 -7.16 10.76 13.55
CA VAL A 61 -7.54 11.68 12.45
C VAL A 61 -6.33 12.37 11.77
N ALA A 62 -5.10 11.94 12.05
CA ALA A 62 -3.88 12.59 11.55
C ALA A 62 -2.79 11.52 11.28
N PRO A 63 -1.67 11.78 10.57
CA PRO A 63 -0.61 10.78 10.38
C PRO A 63 -0.32 10.12 11.71
N SER A 64 -0.68 8.85 11.82
CA SER A 64 -0.36 8.15 13.05
C SER A 64 1.16 8.03 13.11
N SER A 65 1.71 8.21 14.31
CA SER A 65 3.10 7.90 14.59
C SER A 65 3.36 6.38 14.57
N ARG A 66 2.29 5.59 14.39
CA ARG A 66 2.27 4.13 14.32
C ARG A 66 1.78 3.67 12.95
N ILE A 67 2.42 2.63 12.42
CA ILE A 67 1.91 1.88 11.27
C ILE A 67 1.86 0.41 11.67
N ASP A 68 0.66 -0.16 11.70
CA ASP A 68 0.44 -1.59 11.95
C ASP A 68 0.55 -2.36 10.63
N VAL A 69 0.04 -1.77 9.53
CA VAL A 69 0.21 -2.30 8.17
C VAL A 69 0.62 -1.19 7.21
N LEU A 70 1.76 -1.36 6.54
CA LEU A 70 2.21 -0.49 5.46
C LEU A 70 1.91 -1.15 4.10
N VAL A 71 1.22 -0.43 3.22
CA VAL A 71 1.03 -0.80 1.81
C VAL A 71 1.73 0.25 0.96
N SER A 72 2.96 -0.02 0.53
CA SER A 72 3.78 0.94 -0.20
C SER A 72 3.91 0.60 -1.68
N LEU A 73 3.60 1.57 -2.55
CA LEU A 73 3.74 1.47 -4.00
C LEU A 73 5.17 1.76 -4.49
N GLU A 74 6.08 2.14 -3.59
CA GLU A 74 7.46 2.52 -3.90
C GLU A 74 8.41 2.25 -2.70
N LEU A 75 9.66 1.86 -2.96
CA LEU A 75 10.62 1.44 -1.95
C LEU A 75 11.17 2.56 -1.07
N LEU A 76 11.52 3.72 -1.63
CA LEU A 76 11.99 4.88 -0.86
C LEU A 76 10.88 5.44 0.02
N GLU A 77 9.64 5.40 -0.44
CA GLU A 77 8.49 5.75 0.41
C GLU A 77 8.32 4.75 1.56
N ALA A 78 8.52 3.46 1.31
CA ALA A 78 8.52 2.48 2.40
C ALA A 78 9.65 2.77 3.40
N LEU A 79 10.85 3.07 2.92
CA LEU A 79 12.00 3.44 3.77
C LEU A 79 11.70 4.70 4.59
N ARG A 80 11.14 5.74 3.97
CA ARG A 80 10.78 7.02 4.62
C ARG A 80 9.86 6.79 5.81
N LEU A 81 8.97 5.81 5.72
CA LEU A 81 8.00 5.49 6.76
C LEU A 81 8.43 4.39 7.72
N SER A 82 9.59 3.77 7.50
CA SER A 82 10.07 2.62 8.27
C SER A 82 10.20 2.90 9.77
N SER A 83 10.44 4.15 10.17
CA SER A 83 10.54 4.53 11.59
C SER A 83 9.22 4.43 12.35
N ARG A 84 8.09 4.43 11.64
CA ARG A 84 6.74 4.30 12.22
C ARG A 84 6.24 2.86 12.27
N LEU A 85 6.96 1.92 11.63
CA LEU A 85 6.77 0.49 11.80
C LEU A 85 7.21 0.07 13.21
N ARG A 86 6.48 -0.88 13.80
CA ARG A 86 6.70 -1.37 15.17
C ARG A 86 6.91 -2.88 15.17
N PRO A 87 7.49 -3.46 16.24
CA PRO A 87 7.47 -4.90 16.43
C PRO A 87 6.04 -5.44 16.30
N GLY A 88 5.82 -6.36 15.36
CA GLY A 88 4.49 -6.91 15.03
C GLY A 88 3.83 -6.31 13.78
N SER A 89 4.32 -5.18 13.25
CA SER A 89 3.77 -4.60 12.03
C SER A 89 4.11 -5.41 10.79
N VAL A 90 3.34 -5.21 9.73
CA VAL A 90 3.52 -5.85 8.43
C VAL A 90 3.74 -4.78 7.36
N ALA A 91 4.70 -5.00 6.46
CA ALA A 91 4.89 -4.19 5.27
C ALA A 91 4.64 -5.01 4.01
N VAL A 92 3.83 -4.47 3.11
CA VAL A 92 3.61 -4.96 1.75
C VAL A 92 4.13 -3.89 0.81
N VAL A 93 5.16 -4.20 0.04
CA VAL A 93 5.96 -3.20 -0.67
C VAL A 93 6.13 -3.57 -2.13
N SER A 94 5.84 -2.64 -3.03
CA SER A 94 6.20 -2.76 -4.43
C SER A 94 7.72 -2.65 -4.58
N SER A 95 8.35 -3.48 -5.40
CA SER A 95 9.79 -3.42 -5.66
C SER A 95 10.25 -2.25 -6.52
N GLN A 96 9.34 -1.36 -6.91
CA GLN A 96 9.67 -0.16 -7.66
C GLN A 96 10.58 0.74 -6.82
N LEU A 97 11.74 1.11 -7.38
CA LEU A 97 12.70 2.05 -6.81
C LEU A 97 12.86 3.24 -7.77
N THR A 98 12.39 4.42 -7.34
CA THR A 98 12.39 5.65 -8.14
C THR A 98 13.18 6.72 -7.40
N PRO A 99 14.46 6.94 -7.73
CA PRO A 99 15.25 8.01 -7.15
C PRO A 99 14.58 9.38 -7.37
N PRO A 100 14.62 10.29 -6.38
CA PRO A 100 14.07 11.63 -6.57
C PRO A 100 14.83 12.36 -7.69
N PRO A 101 14.17 13.24 -8.47
CA PRO A 101 14.83 13.96 -9.57
C PRO A 101 16.06 14.76 -9.14
N SER A 102 16.12 15.19 -7.87
CA SER A 102 17.25 15.90 -7.26
C SER A 102 18.41 15.02 -6.84
N ALA A 103 18.30 13.68 -6.90
CA ALA A 103 19.34 12.76 -6.43
C ALA A 103 20.71 13.02 -7.10
N PRO A 104 20.83 13.17 -8.43
CA PRO A 104 22.11 13.44 -9.09
C PRO A 104 22.77 14.76 -8.65
N LEU A 105 21.95 15.75 -8.27
CA LEU A 105 22.40 17.08 -7.86
C LEU A 105 22.77 17.15 -6.37
N SER A 106 22.22 16.25 -5.56
CA SER A 106 22.35 16.28 -4.10
C SER A 106 23.64 15.68 -3.56
N GLY A 107 24.39 14.92 -4.38
CA GLY A 107 25.54 14.12 -3.95
C GLY A 107 25.17 12.96 -2.99
N LYS A 108 23.89 12.80 -2.65
CA LYS A 108 23.41 11.71 -1.79
C LYS A 108 23.25 10.43 -2.62
N VAL A 109 23.88 9.36 -2.15
CA VAL A 109 23.71 8.02 -2.72
C VAL A 109 22.29 7.54 -2.41
N THR A 110 21.57 7.12 -3.44
CA THR A 110 20.27 6.48 -3.25
C THR A 110 20.50 5.07 -2.71
N PRO A 111 19.88 4.67 -1.58
CA PRO A 111 20.02 3.33 -1.06
C PRO A 111 19.60 2.27 -2.08
N THR A 112 20.32 1.16 -2.09
CA THR A 112 19.98 -0.02 -2.88
C THR A 112 18.71 -0.68 -2.36
N LYS A 113 18.08 -1.51 -3.21
CA LYS A 113 16.90 -2.30 -2.83
C LYS A 113 17.19 -3.17 -1.59
N ASP A 114 18.36 -3.78 -1.50
CA ASP A 114 18.69 -4.67 -0.38
C ASP A 114 18.91 -3.92 0.93
N GLU A 115 19.51 -2.73 0.90
CA GLU A 115 19.62 -1.86 2.08
C GLU A 115 18.24 -1.44 2.59
N ILE A 116 17.34 -1.07 1.67
CA ILE A 116 15.96 -0.69 2.01
C ILE A 116 15.21 -1.87 2.65
N LEU A 117 15.25 -3.04 2.01
CA LEU A 117 14.57 -4.22 2.52
C LEU A 117 15.15 -4.69 3.85
N THR A 118 16.46 -4.55 4.06
CA THR A 118 17.11 -4.83 5.35
C THR A 118 16.60 -3.88 6.44
N ALA A 119 16.52 -2.59 6.15
CA ALA A 119 15.98 -1.60 7.08
C ALA A 119 14.51 -1.91 7.44
N LEU A 120 13.67 -2.26 6.46
CA LEU A 120 12.27 -2.63 6.70
C LEU A 120 12.13 -3.89 7.56
N ARG A 121 12.90 -4.94 7.25
CA ARG A 121 12.89 -6.21 8.00
C ARG A 121 13.40 -6.06 9.42
N SER A 122 14.24 -5.05 9.70
CA SER A 122 14.68 -4.73 11.07
C SER A 122 13.58 -4.10 11.96
N ARG A 123 12.48 -3.62 11.35
CA ARG A 123 11.41 -2.89 12.05
C ARG A 123 10.08 -3.63 12.05
N ALA A 124 9.72 -4.27 10.94
CA ALA A 124 8.46 -4.99 10.77
C ALA A 124 8.65 -6.49 11.02
N ASN A 125 7.62 -7.12 11.57
CA ASN A 125 7.59 -8.57 11.75
C ASN A 125 7.56 -9.33 10.41
N ARG A 126 6.97 -8.71 9.38
CA ARG A 126 6.88 -9.31 8.04
C ARG A 126 7.04 -8.24 6.97
N VAL A 127 7.81 -8.55 5.94
CA VAL A 127 7.95 -7.72 4.73
C VAL A 127 7.67 -8.59 3.51
N SER A 128 6.56 -8.33 2.82
CA SER A 128 6.21 -8.96 1.54
C SER A 128 6.54 -7.99 0.40
N VAL A 129 7.29 -8.45 -0.59
CA VAL A 129 7.78 -7.60 -1.69
C VAL A 129 7.29 -8.16 -3.01
N VAL A 130 6.53 -7.38 -3.78
CA VAL A 130 6.03 -7.79 -5.10
C VAL A 130 6.44 -6.80 -6.18
N ASP A 131 6.62 -7.26 -7.41
CA ASP A 131 6.77 -6.34 -8.54
C ASP A 131 5.40 -5.89 -9.05
N ALA A 132 4.83 -4.88 -8.37
CA ALA A 132 3.49 -4.41 -8.67
C ALA A 132 3.37 -3.81 -10.08
N GLY A 133 4.47 -3.25 -10.62
CA GLY A 133 4.50 -2.68 -11.96
C GLY A 133 4.37 -3.75 -13.04
N VAL A 134 5.19 -4.81 -12.94
CA VAL A 134 5.13 -5.96 -13.86
C VAL A 134 3.76 -6.63 -13.80
N LEU A 135 3.25 -6.91 -12.60
CA LEU A 135 1.94 -7.54 -12.43
C LEU A 135 0.78 -6.65 -12.91
N ALA A 136 0.90 -5.33 -12.81
CA ALA A 136 -0.10 -4.40 -13.32
C ALA A 136 -0.12 -4.39 -14.86
N ILE A 137 1.05 -4.40 -15.50
CA ILE A 137 1.17 -4.54 -16.95
C ILE A 137 0.54 -5.86 -17.41
N GLU A 138 0.83 -6.96 -16.71
CA GLU A 138 0.20 -8.27 -16.98
C GLU A 138 -1.33 -8.24 -16.80
N ALA A 139 -1.83 -7.46 -15.84
CA ALA A 139 -3.25 -7.24 -15.64
C ALA A 139 -3.92 -6.39 -16.75
N GLY A 140 -3.11 -5.73 -17.59
CA GLY A 140 -3.54 -4.96 -18.76
C GLY A 140 -3.18 -3.48 -18.72
N SER A 141 -2.66 -2.96 -17.60
CA SER A 141 -2.24 -1.55 -17.51
C SER A 141 -1.37 -1.28 -16.29
N ALA A 142 -0.26 -0.57 -16.49
CA ALA A 142 0.60 -0.09 -15.39
C ALA A 142 -0.16 0.76 -14.35
N ALA A 143 -1.29 1.38 -14.73
CA ALA A 143 -2.15 2.12 -13.81
C ALA A 143 -2.82 1.25 -12.74
N ALA A 144 -2.82 -0.08 -12.91
CA ALA A 144 -3.41 -1.03 -11.96
C ALA A 144 -2.46 -1.45 -10.80
N ALA A 145 -1.28 -0.85 -10.68
CA ALA A 145 -0.30 -1.23 -9.64
C ALA A 145 -0.88 -1.10 -8.21
N ASN A 146 -1.73 -0.11 -7.97
CA ASN A 146 -2.45 0.04 -6.72
C ASN A 146 -3.41 -1.13 -6.43
N LEU A 147 -4.09 -1.66 -7.44
CA LEU A 147 -4.95 -2.84 -7.32
C LEU A 147 -4.15 -4.10 -7.05
N VAL A 148 -2.99 -4.26 -7.68
CA VAL A 148 -2.06 -5.35 -7.35
C VAL A 148 -1.68 -5.28 -5.87
N MET A 149 -1.27 -4.12 -5.37
CA MET A 149 -0.91 -3.94 -3.96
C MET A 149 -2.06 -4.21 -3.00
N LEU A 150 -3.29 -3.84 -3.34
CA LEU A 150 -4.48 -4.20 -2.55
C LEU A 150 -4.73 -5.72 -2.54
N GLY A 151 -4.51 -6.40 -3.65
CA GLY A 151 -4.58 -7.86 -3.73
C GLY A 151 -3.55 -8.53 -2.83
N THR A 152 -2.30 -8.02 -2.85
CA THR A 152 -1.21 -8.48 -2.00
C THR A 152 -1.53 -8.26 -0.51
N PHE A 153 -2.14 -7.12 -0.15
CA PHE A 153 -2.65 -6.85 1.19
C PHE A 153 -3.74 -7.85 1.61
N CYS A 154 -4.70 -8.17 0.75
CA CYS A 154 -5.78 -9.12 1.05
C CYS A 154 -5.28 -10.55 1.31
N ALA A 155 -4.08 -10.90 0.84
CA ALA A 155 -3.46 -12.19 1.09
C ALA A 155 -2.76 -12.29 2.46
N LEU A 156 -2.65 -11.19 3.21
CA LEU A 156 -2.07 -11.22 4.55
C LEU A 156 -2.94 -12.04 5.51
N PRO A 157 -2.33 -12.85 6.40
CA PRO A 157 -3.07 -13.47 7.49
C PRO A 157 -3.75 -12.39 8.35
N GLY A 158 -5.06 -12.52 8.55
CA GLY A 158 -5.84 -11.56 9.33
C GLY A 158 -6.14 -10.23 8.62
N ALA A 159 -5.98 -10.15 7.29
CA ALA A 159 -6.39 -8.97 6.52
C ALA A 159 -7.85 -8.59 6.84
N ALA A 160 -8.08 -7.29 7.09
CA ALA A 160 -9.37 -6.78 7.52
C ALA A 160 -10.45 -6.81 6.43
N VAL A 161 -10.03 -6.91 5.16
CA VAL A 161 -10.90 -6.99 3.97
C VAL A 161 -10.35 -8.07 3.03
N ALA A 162 -11.23 -8.68 2.25
CA ALA A 162 -10.95 -9.67 1.22
C ALA A 162 -11.00 -9.06 -0.19
N VAL A 163 -10.58 -9.82 -1.20
CA VAL A 163 -10.58 -9.37 -2.61
C VAL A 163 -11.99 -8.99 -3.07
N GLU A 164 -13.00 -9.73 -2.63
CA GLU A 164 -14.40 -9.50 -2.95
C GLU A 164 -14.91 -8.18 -2.36
N ASP A 165 -14.45 -7.83 -1.16
CA ASP A 165 -14.78 -6.55 -0.52
C ASP A 165 -14.21 -5.37 -1.33
N ILE A 166 -12.96 -5.52 -1.82
CA ILE A 166 -12.30 -4.53 -2.67
C ILE A 166 -13.02 -4.36 -4.01
N LEU A 167 -13.41 -5.46 -4.67
CA LEU A 167 -14.20 -5.42 -5.91
C LEU A 167 -15.53 -4.71 -5.68
N SER A 168 -16.24 -5.06 -4.61
CA SER A 168 -17.52 -4.45 -4.27
C SER A 168 -17.39 -2.96 -3.94
N ALA A 169 -16.27 -2.54 -3.33
CA ALA A 169 -15.97 -1.14 -3.08
C ALA A 169 -15.68 -0.37 -4.37
N ILE A 170 -14.93 -0.94 -5.31
CA ILE A 170 -14.67 -0.33 -6.63
C ILE A 170 -15.97 -0.07 -7.40
N ASP A 171 -16.88 -1.05 -7.40
CA ASP A 171 -18.19 -0.92 -8.03
C ASP A 171 -19.03 0.17 -7.36
N ARG A 172 -19.04 0.22 -6.03
CA ARG A 172 -19.80 1.21 -5.26
C ARG A 172 -19.28 2.64 -5.43
N LEU A 173 -17.96 2.80 -5.57
CA LEU A 173 -17.31 4.08 -5.80
C LEU A 173 -17.39 4.53 -7.27
N GLU A 174 -18.03 3.74 -8.14
CA GLU A 174 -18.20 4.01 -9.57
C GLU A 174 -16.86 4.27 -10.29
N MET A 175 -15.80 3.58 -9.87
CA MET A 175 -14.45 3.75 -10.40
C MET A 175 -14.27 2.98 -11.72
N ALA A 176 -14.94 3.44 -12.77
CA ALA A 176 -15.00 2.77 -14.08
C ALA A 176 -13.62 2.40 -14.64
N ALA A 177 -12.63 3.30 -14.51
CA ALA A 177 -11.27 3.06 -15.00
C ALA A 177 -10.56 1.88 -14.31
N LEU A 178 -10.87 1.63 -13.03
CA LEU A 178 -10.28 0.53 -12.25
C LEU A 178 -11.09 -0.76 -12.39
N ARG A 179 -12.41 -0.66 -12.57
CA ARG A 179 -13.36 -1.79 -12.61
C ARG A 179 -12.94 -2.90 -13.58
N ALA A 180 -12.54 -2.52 -14.80
CA ALA A 180 -12.14 -3.48 -15.83
C ALA A 180 -10.85 -4.25 -15.50
N LEU A 181 -9.93 -3.62 -14.76
CA LEU A 181 -8.61 -4.18 -14.44
C LEU A 181 -8.60 -4.92 -13.11
N ALA A 182 -9.52 -4.58 -12.19
CA ALA A 182 -9.49 -5.02 -10.81
C ALA A 182 -9.48 -6.53 -10.61
N PRO A 183 -10.34 -7.34 -11.25
CA PRO A 183 -10.36 -8.79 -10.98
C PRO A 183 -9.00 -9.45 -11.24
N ARG A 184 -8.35 -9.08 -12.35
CA ARG A 184 -7.05 -9.66 -12.73
C ARG A 184 -5.92 -9.10 -11.88
N ALA A 185 -5.87 -7.78 -11.67
CA ALA A 185 -4.81 -7.15 -10.88
C ALA A 185 -4.81 -7.61 -9.42
N LEU A 186 -6.00 -7.67 -8.78
CA LEU A 186 -6.14 -8.14 -7.40
C LEU A 186 -5.72 -9.61 -7.27
N ALA A 187 -6.15 -10.46 -8.21
CA ALA A 187 -5.79 -11.88 -8.21
C ALA A 187 -4.29 -12.12 -8.39
N LEU A 188 -3.63 -11.33 -9.23
CA LEU A 188 -2.17 -11.39 -9.41
C LEU A 188 -1.42 -11.01 -8.13
N GLY A 189 -1.79 -9.89 -7.50
CA GLY A 189 -1.21 -9.47 -6.22
C GLY A 189 -1.44 -10.49 -5.11
N TYR A 190 -2.66 -11.01 -4.98
CA TYR A 190 -3.02 -12.01 -3.98
C TYR A 190 -2.18 -13.29 -4.13
N ARG A 191 -2.02 -13.80 -5.36
CA ARG A 191 -1.20 -15.00 -5.62
C ARG A 191 0.29 -14.74 -5.36
N ALA A 192 0.82 -13.61 -5.81
CA ALA A 192 2.22 -13.25 -5.60
C ALA A 192 2.59 -13.23 -4.11
N ALA A 193 1.73 -12.66 -3.26
CA ALA A 193 1.93 -12.63 -1.81
C ALA A 193 2.06 -14.03 -1.18
N ARG A 194 1.21 -14.98 -1.62
CA ARG A 194 1.19 -16.34 -1.07
C ARG A 194 2.40 -17.16 -1.48
N LEU A 195 2.95 -16.94 -2.67
CA LEU A 195 4.18 -17.58 -3.11
C LEU A 195 5.38 -17.14 -2.27
N ILE A 196 5.43 -15.86 -1.88
CA ILE A 196 6.49 -15.30 -1.04
C ILE A 196 6.36 -15.78 0.42
N GLY A 197 5.12 -15.98 0.89
CA GLY A 197 4.85 -16.38 2.28
C GLY A 197 5.01 -17.88 2.58
N SER A 198 5.35 -18.69 1.58
CA SER A 198 5.51 -20.16 1.67
C SER A 198 6.98 -20.61 1.67
N ALA A 199 7.92 -19.68 1.78
CA ALA A 199 9.37 -19.90 1.80
C ALA A 199 9.96 -19.59 3.18
#